data_AF-N9Q6B1-F1
#
_entry.id   AF-N9Q6B1-F1
#
_cell.length_a   1.000
_cell.length_b   1.000
_cell.length_c   1.000
_cell.angle_alpha   90.00
_cell.angle_beta   90.00
_cell.angle_gamma   90.00
#
_symmetry.space_group_name_H-M   'P 1'
#
loop_
_entity.id
_entity.type
_entity.pdbx_description
1 polymer ?
#
loop_
_entity_poly.entity_id
_entity_poly.type
_entity_poly.pdbx_seq_one_letter_code
_entity_poly.pdbx_strand_id
1 'polypeptide(L)'
;MTDANKIKEPTNPVLTGTIQIIANTSSDLNKTSKLKSQLSIDITNLSDMYGSIIDKDWDKFLLFFDKNEKNVLITALSPEIDHHKETLTRNINILSNLIDQISAIDNENENASEYLEIISLPFVRYLQKYHLKNYFSFVGDITSAYANLYSASTCLSTIKDKTELFHESIKNEISQLIVEAKNELVDFRKLKSQVKNSKVQSFYELEAKKYFRYALIYRVLFLIFIGLAAYISWWMVEGITSALTDLESTLSSSRVALDVFEKKYTPAVSFTFWFSKITLLIAFLSVITYFLKQSNHYQKLGDQANQTDLELKSLPSFISGLSSQDELEIRKELALKYFGKQTDGSTSTDMSNLLADQMKSTTEMVKATTEALKAVYPPKIN
;
A
#
# COMPACT_ATOMS: atom_id res chain seq x y z
N MET A 1 23.26 42.77 -30.51
CA MET A 1 21.94 42.23 -30.88
C MET A 1 22.21 40.94 -31.67
N THR A 2 22.92 39.95 -31.15
CA THR A 2 22.58 38.97 -30.08
C THR A 2 21.35 38.11 -30.40
N ASP A 3 21.66 36.89 -30.86
CA ASP A 3 21.01 35.60 -30.62
C ASP A 3 19.48 35.48 -30.70
N ALA A 4 18.99 35.05 -31.87
CA ALA A 4 17.71 34.36 -31.99
C ALA A 4 17.92 32.85 -31.87
N ASN A 5 17.61 32.33 -30.69
CA ASN A 5 17.59 30.92 -30.32
C ASN A 5 16.84 30.05 -31.36
N LYS A 6 17.58 29.09 -31.94
CA LYS A 6 17.00 27.83 -32.46
C LYS A 6 16.44 27.05 -31.27
N ILE A 7 15.15 27.15 -31.03
CA ILE A 7 14.43 26.21 -30.19
C ILE A 7 14.36 24.89 -30.97
N LYS A 8 15.25 23.96 -30.62
CA LYS A 8 15.06 22.54 -30.96
C LYS A 8 13.85 22.07 -30.17
N GLU A 9 12.77 21.72 -30.86
CA GLU A 9 11.71 20.91 -30.25
C GLU A 9 12.31 19.61 -29.69
N PRO A 10 11.98 19.22 -28.45
CA PRO A 10 12.33 17.90 -27.96
C PRO A 10 11.45 16.88 -28.69
N THR A 11 12.04 16.23 -29.69
CA THR A 11 11.50 15.00 -30.29
C THR A 11 11.43 13.96 -29.18
N ASN A 12 10.22 13.74 -28.65
CA ASN A 12 9.97 12.73 -27.63
C ASN A 12 10.19 11.34 -28.24
N PRO A 13 11.27 10.61 -27.90
CA PRO A 13 11.62 9.34 -28.54
C PRO A 13 10.56 8.26 -28.33
N VAL A 14 9.71 8.40 -27.32
CA VAL A 14 8.57 7.50 -27.04
C VAL A 14 7.45 7.68 -28.07
N LEU A 15 7.21 8.90 -28.55
CA LEU A 15 6.19 9.18 -29.57
C LEU A 15 6.65 8.72 -30.96
N THR A 16 7.93 8.92 -31.28
CA THR A 16 8.52 8.48 -32.56
C THR A 16 8.56 6.95 -32.66
N GLY A 17 8.88 6.25 -31.57
CA GLY A 17 8.82 4.78 -31.52
C GLY A 17 7.39 4.23 -31.68
N THR A 18 6.40 4.87 -31.04
CA THR A 18 4.99 4.42 -31.12
C THR A 18 4.38 4.65 -32.50
N ILE A 19 4.70 5.78 -33.17
CA ILE A 19 4.26 6.06 -34.55
C ILE A 19 4.94 5.11 -35.54
N GLN A 20 6.20 4.72 -35.31
CA GLN A 20 6.92 3.79 -36.18
C GLN A 20 6.42 2.34 -36.02
N ILE A 21 6.07 1.94 -34.80
CA ILE A 21 5.39 0.67 -34.54
C ILE A 21 4.03 0.67 -35.24
N ILE A 22 3.18 1.68 -35.00
CA ILE A 22 1.86 1.80 -35.65
C ILE A 22 1.96 1.84 -37.19
N ALA A 23 2.97 2.50 -37.74
CA ALA A 23 3.20 2.56 -39.19
C ALA A 23 3.67 1.21 -39.77
N ASN A 24 4.51 0.47 -39.04
CA ASN A 24 4.94 -0.87 -39.43
C ASN A 24 3.78 -1.87 -39.31
N THR A 25 3.02 -1.86 -38.20
CA THR A 25 1.84 -2.71 -38.00
C THR A 25 0.77 -2.40 -39.05
N SER A 26 0.55 -1.13 -39.40
CA SER A 26 -0.36 -0.69 -40.48
C SER A 26 0.07 -1.20 -41.86
N SER A 27 1.37 -1.14 -42.16
CA SER A 27 1.95 -1.66 -43.40
C SER A 27 1.78 -3.18 -43.51
N ASP A 28 2.02 -3.93 -42.42
CA ASP A 28 1.92 -5.39 -42.40
C ASP A 28 0.46 -5.88 -42.41
N LEU A 29 -0.46 -5.15 -41.77
CA LEU A 29 -1.92 -5.38 -41.88
C LEU A 29 -2.40 -5.24 -43.34
N ASN A 30 -1.94 -4.20 -44.02
CA ASN A 30 -2.30 -3.94 -45.42
C ASN A 30 -1.68 -4.99 -46.37
N LYS A 31 -0.45 -5.45 -46.08
CA LYS A 31 0.20 -6.55 -46.79
C LYS A 31 -0.53 -7.88 -46.59
N THR A 32 -0.89 -8.22 -45.35
CA THR A 32 -1.58 -9.46 -44.97
C THR A 32 -2.95 -9.56 -45.63
N SER A 33 -3.76 -8.52 -45.52
CA SER A 33 -5.09 -8.45 -46.16
C SER A 33 -5.03 -8.58 -47.69
N LYS A 34 -4.02 -7.97 -48.33
CA LYS A 34 -3.77 -8.10 -49.77
C LYS A 34 -3.30 -9.49 -50.18
N LEU A 35 -2.40 -10.12 -49.41
CA LEU A 35 -1.98 -11.50 -49.67
C LEU A 35 -3.14 -12.48 -49.49
N LYS A 36 -3.93 -12.31 -48.43
CA LYS A 36 -5.09 -13.13 -48.11
C LYS A 36 -6.13 -13.08 -49.23
N SER A 37 -6.44 -11.89 -49.74
CA SER A 37 -7.39 -11.73 -50.84
C SER A 37 -6.87 -12.35 -52.14
N GLN A 38 -5.59 -12.14 -52.47
CA GLN A 38 -4.95 -12.72 -53.65
C GLN A 38 -4.93 -14.25 -53.60
N LEU A 39 -4.50 -14.84 -52.48
CA LEU A 39 -4.50 -16.29 -52.27
C LEU A 39 -5.90 -16.87 -52.36
N SER A 40 -6.91 -16.21 -51.79
CA SER A 40 -8.29 -16.67 -51.86
C SER A 40 -8.80 -16.71 -53.31
N ILE A 41 -8.48 -15.68 -54.10
CA ILE A 41 -8.79 -15.63 -55.53
C ILE A 41 -8.07 -16.76 -56.29
N ASP A 42 -6.77 -16.93 -56.06
CA ASP A 42 -5.95 -17.92 -56.76
C ASP A 42 -6.38 -19.35 -56.46
N ILE A 43 -6.73 -19.64 -55.20
CA ILE A 43 -7.23 -20.94 -54.76
C ILE A 43 -8.62 -21.21 -55.34
N THR A 44 -9.49 -20.20 -55.38
CA THR A 44 -10.84 -20.30 -55.98
C THR A 44 -10.73 -20.59 -57.48
N ASN A 45 -9.89 -19.86 -58.21
CA ASN A 45 -9.65 -20.07 -59.63
C ASN A 45 -9.13 -21.49 -59.92
N LEU A 46 -8.21 -21.99 -59.08
CA LEU A 46 -7.66 -23.34 -59.23
C LEU A 46 -8.72 -24.42 -58.92
N SER A 47 -9.55 -24.20 -57.92
CA SER A 47 -10.68 -25.07 -57.59
C SER A 47 -11.71 -25.13 -58.72
N ASP A 48 -12.07 -23.97 -59.29
CA ASP A 48 -12.98 -23.87 -60.42
C ASP A 48 -12.42 -24.54 -61.68
N MET A 49 -11.12 -24.39 -61.93
CA MET A 49 -10.43 -25.08 -63.02
C MET A 49 -10.53 -26.60 -62.84
N TYR A 50 -10.20 -27.14 -61.66
CA TYR A 50 -10.33 -28.57 -61.41
C TYR A 50 -11.79 -29.06 -61.46
N GLY A 51 -12.75 -28.26 -60.98
CA GLY A 51 -14.18 -28.57 -61.08
C GLY A 51 -14.63 -28.70 -62.54
N SER A 52 -14.24 -27.74 -63.39
CA SER A 52 -14.57 -27.78 -64.82
C SER A 52 -13.98 -28.99 -65.56
N ILE A 53 -12.80 -29.48 -65.13
CA ILE A 53 -12.20 -30.73 -65.63
C ILE A 53 -13.06 -31.94 -65.25
N ILE A 54 -13.46 -32.03 -63.97
CA ILE A 54 -14.26 -33.13 -63.43
C ILE A 54 -15.64 -33.21 -64.10
N ASP A 55 -16.28 -32.05 -64.28
CA ASP A 55 -17.61 -31.94 -64.87
C ASP A 55 -17.60 -32.08 -66.40
N LYS A 56 -16.40 -32.19 -67.00
CA LYS A 56 -16.17 -32.20 -68.44
C LYS A 56 -16.78 -30.96 -69.13
N ASP A 57 -16.84 -29.84 -68.40
CA ASP A 57 -17.24 -28.53 -68.91
C ASP A 57 -16.03 -27.90 -69.62
N TRP A 58 -15.76 -28.42 -70.82
CA TRP A 58 -14.61 -28.02 -71.61
C TRP A 58 -14.66 -26.56 -72.01
N ASP A 59 -15.84 -25.98 -72.21
CA ASP A 59 -15.96 -24.56 -72.56
C ASP A 59 -15.49 -23.67 -71.41
N LYS A 60 -15.84 -24.02 -70.17
CA LYS A 60 -15.35 -23.33 -68.96
C LYS A 60 -13.87 -23.62 -68.68
N PHE A 61 -13.42 -24.86 -68.86
CA PHE A 61 -12.01 -25.25 -68.69
C PHE A 61 -11.09 -24.56 -69.70
N LEU A 62 -11.54 -24.41 -70.94
CA LEU A 62 -10.76 -23.79 -72.00
C LEU A 62 -10.70 -22.26 -71.90
N LEU A 63 -11.47 -21.62 -71.01
CA LEU A 63 -11.28 -20.20 -70.68
C LEU A 63 -9.94 -19.92 -69.98
N PHE A 64 -9.31 -20.96 -69.43
CA PHE A 64 -8.01 -20.88 -68.79
C PHE A 64 -6.83 -21.04 -69.78
N PHE A 65 -7.10 -21.26 -71.09
CA PHE A 65 -6.10 -21.55 -72.11
C PHE A 65 -6.31 -20.71 -73.40
N ASP A 66 -5.26 -20.58 -74.22
CA ASP A 66 -5.32 -19.81 -75.47
C ASP A 66 -6.19 -20.51 -76.54
N LYS A 67 -6.86 -19.72 -77.38
CA LYS A 67 -7.98 -20.12 -78.25
C LYS A 67 -7.62 -21.17 -79.31
N ASN A 68 -6.34 -21.32 -79.64
CA ASN A 68 -5.88 -22.03 -80.83
C ASN A 68 -5.71 -23.55 -80.67
N GLU A 69 -5.94 -24.11 -79.48
CA GLU A 69 -5.53 -25.50 -79.16
C GLU A 69 -6.67 -26.37 -78.55
N LYS A 70 -7.92 -25.88 -78.57
CA LYS A 70 -9.10 -26.48 -77.92
C LYS A 70 -9.36 -27.96 -78.27
N ASN A 71 -9.34 -28.32 -79.56
CA ASN A 71 -9.82 -29.63 -80.01
C ASN A 71 -8.82 -30.76 -79.74
N VAL A 72 -7.52 -30.47 -79.69
CA VAL A 72 -6.47 -31.48 -79.43
C VAL A 72 -6.45 -31.87 -77.95
N LEU A 73 -6.73 -30.92 -77.05
CA LEU A 73 -6.79 -31.16 -75.60
C LEU A 73 -7.92 -32.12 -75.21
N ILE A 74 -9.13 -31.87 -75.73
CA ILE A 74 -10.33 -32.62 -75.33
C ILE A 74 -10.17 -34.11 -75.66
N THR A 75 -9.62 -34.42 -76.84
CA THR A 75 -9.42 -35.82 -77.26
C THR A 75 -8.30 -36.52 -76.48
N ALA A 76 -7.22 -35.80 -76.13
CA ALA A 76 -6.08 -36.38 -75.42
C ALA A 76 -6.32 -36.56 -73.91
N LEU A 77 -7.07 -35.65 -73.27
CA LEU A 77 -7.23 -35.62 -71.81
C LEU A 77 -8.43 -36.41 -71.29
N SER A 78 -9.47 -36.61 -72.10
CA SER A 78 -10.72 -37.26 -71.66
C SER A 78 -10.52 -38.62 -70.96
N PRO A 79 -9.67 -39.55 -71.45
CA PRO A 79 -9.43 -40.84 -70.78
C PRO A 79 -8.64 -40.71 -69.47
N GLU A 80 -7.66 -39.80 -69.45
CA GLU A 80 -6.79 -39.54 -68.29
C GLU A 80 -7.57 -38.88 -67.13
N ILE A 81 -8.54 -38.02 -67.45
CA ILE A 81 -9.39 -37.36 -66.45
C ILE A 81 -10.23 -38.38 -65.68
N ASP A 82 -10.82 -39.35 -66.36
CA ASP A 82 -11.62 -40.39 -65.70
C ASP A 82 -10.75 -41.25 -64.77
N HIS A 83 -9.47 -41.48 -65.14
CA HIS A 83 -8.51 -42.19 -64.30
C HIS A 83 -8.05 -41.38 -63.08
N HIS A 84 -7.95 -40.04 -63.19
CA HIS A 84 -7.44 -39.15 -62.15
C HIS A 84 -8.51 -38.35 -61.40
N LYS A 85 -9.80 -38.61 -61.68
CA LYS A 85 -10.95 -37.91 -61.07
C LYS A 85 -10.88 -37.85 -59.56
N GLU A 86 -10.51 -38.96 -58.90
CA GLU A 86 -10.39 -39.00 -57.44
C GLU A 86 -9.28 -38.06 -56.91
N THR A 87 -8.14 -37.96 -57.61
CA THR A 87 -7.04 -37.07 -57.21
C THR A 87 -7.44 -35.61 -57.37
N LEU A 88 -8.17 -35.29 -58.45
CA LEU A 88 -8.73 -33.96 -58.68
C LEU A 88 -9.76 -33.58 -57.59
N THR A 89 -10.67 -34.48 -57.24
CA THR A 89 -11.62 -34.27 -56.13
C THR A 89 -10.90 -34.05 -54.80
N ARG A 90 -9.84 -34.83 -54.51
CA ARG A 90 -9.02 -34.62 -53.31
C ARG A 90 -8.33 -33.25 -53.31
N ASN A 91 -7.83 -32.80 -54.46
CA ASN A 91 -7.25 -31.45 -54.59
C ASN A 91 -8.29 -30.36 -54.29
N ILE A 92 -9.50 -30.45 -54.86
CA ILE A 92 -10.60 -29.50 -54.59
C ILE A 92 -10.93 -29.45 -53.10
N ASN A 93 -11.02 -30.61 -52.43
CA ASN A 93 -11.29 -30.65 -50.99
C ASN A 93 -10.18 -29.99 -50.16
N ILE A 94 -8.90 -30.19 -50.53
CA ILE A 94 -7.77 -29.52 -49.86
C ILE A 94 -7.81 -28.01 -50.12
N LEU A 95 -8.13 -27.58 -51.34
CA LEU A 95 -8.26 -26.16 -51.68
C LEU A 95 -9.38 -25.50 -50.87
N SER A 96 -10.54 -26.14 -50.74
CA SER A 96 -11.64 -25.64 -49.89
C SER A 96 -11.20 -25.50 -48.44
N ASN A 97 -10.53 -26.52 -47.87
CA ASN A 97 -10.03 -26.44 -46.50
C ASN A 97 -8.98 -25.34 -46.34
N LEU A 98 -8.12 -25.13 -47.34
CA LEU A 98 -7.15 -24.03 -47.33
C LEU A 98 -7.82 -22.66 -47.38
N ILE A 99 -8.92 -22.49 -48.14
CA ILE A 99 -9.73 -21.25 -48.11
C ILE A 99 -10.24 -21.00 -46.70
N ASP A 100 -10.84 -22.01 -46.08
CA ASP A 100 -11.40 -21.89 -44.73
C ASP A 100 -10.29 -21.54 -43.71
N GLN A 101 -9.17 -22.24 -43.78
CA GLN A 101 -8.03 -21.99 -42.89
C GLN A 101 -7.42 -20.60 -43.10
N ILE A 102 -7.25 -20.14 -44.35
CA ILE A 102 -6.76 -18.80 -44.68
C ILE A 102 -7.74 -17.72 -44.23
N SER A 103 -9.04 -17.96 -44.40
CA SER A 103 -10.10 -17.03 -43.98
C SER A 103 -10.11 -16.82 -42.45
N ALA A 104 -9.79 -17.87 -41.70
CA ALA A 104 -9.72 -17.87 -40.24
C ALA A 104 -8.45 -17.22 -39.67
N ILE A 105 -7.44 -16.92 -40.50
CA ILE A 105 -6.25 -16.18 -40.04
C ILE A 105 -6.66 -14.75 -39.71
N ASP A 106 -6.46 -14.36 -38.45
CA ASP A 106 -6.65 -12.99 -38.00
C ASP A 106 -5.62 -12.07 -38.66
N ASN A 107 -6.09 -10.94 -39.19
CA ASN A 107 -5.23 -9.96 -39.83
C ASN A 107 -4.31 -9.25 -38.82
N GLU A 108 -4.70 -9.24 -37.53
CA GLU A 108 -3.93 -8.62 -36.45
C GLU A 108 -2.79 -9.52 -35.92
N ASN A 109 -2.67 -10.77 -36.39
CA ASN A 109 -1.57 -11.64 -36.00
C ASN A 109 -0.27 -11.18 -36.66
N GLU A 110 0.73 -10.84 -35.84
CA GLU A 110 2.03 -10.29 -36.26
C GLU A 110 2.75 -11.16 -37.31
N ASN A 111 2.49 -12.47 -37.31
CA ASN A 111 3.13 -13.43 -38.22
C ASN A 111 2.24 -13.86 -39.40
N ALA A 112 1.03 -13.31 -39.53
CA ALA A 112 0.08 -13.71 -40.58
C ALA A 112 0.64 -13.51 -42.00
N SER A 113 1.41 -12.45 -42.22
CA SER A 113 2.00 -12.15 -43.52
C SER A 113 3.05 -13.20 -43.95
N GLU A 114 3.90 -13.65 -43.03
CA GLU A 114 4.92 -14.68 -43.29
C GLU A 114 4.29 -16.04 -43.56
N TYR A 115 3.25 -16.41 -42.81
CA TYR A 115 2.51 -17.66 -43.04
C TYR A 115 1.85 -17.67 -44.42
N LEU A 116 1.23 -16.56 -44.81
CA LEU A 116 0.61 -16.43 -46.13
C LEU A 116 1.66 -16.43 -47.26
N GLU A 117 2.84 -15.84 -47.06
CA GLU A 117 3.93 -15.86 -48.05
C GLU A 117 4.46 -17.28 -48.28
N ILE A 118 4.69 -18.05 -47.22
CA ILE A 118 5.14 -19.45 -47.30
C ILE A 118 4.15 -20.30 -48.10
N ILE A 119 2.85 -20.05 -47.93
CA ILE A 119 1.77 -20.76 -48.63
C ILE A 119 1.64 -20.28 -50.07
N SER A 120 1.89 -18.99 -50.37
CA SER A 120 1.77 -18.41 -51.71
C SER A 120 2.77 -19.01 -52.73
N LEU A 121 3.96 -19.38 -52.27
CA LEU A 121 5.05 -19.90 -53.11
C LEU A 121 4.67 -21.17 -53.90
N PRO A 122 4.08 -22.20 -53.28
CA PRO A 122 3.49 -23.33 -53.99
C PRO A 122 2.46 -22.93 -55.05
N PHE A 123 1.55 -22.00 -54.75
CA PHE A 123 0.45 -21.61 -55.64
C PHE A 123 0.92 -20.83 -56.87
N VAL A 124 1.84 -19.88 -56.70
CA VAL A 124 2.42 -19.10 -57.81
C VAL A 124 3.14 -20.01 -58.80
N ARG A 125 3.87 -21.00 -58.29
CA ARG A 125 4.55 -22.02 -59.14
C ARG A 125 3.58 -22.90 -59.90
N TYR A 126 2.37 -23.12 -59.36
CA TYR A 126 1.33 -23.93 -60.01
C TYR A 126 0.66 -23.20 -61.16
N LEU A 127 0.27 -21.95 -60.96
CA LEU A 127 -0.39 -21.13 -61.98
C LEU A 127 0.53 -20.83 -63.18
N GLN A 128 1.84 -20.76 -62.98
CA GLN A 128 2.81 -20.48 -64.04
C GLN A 128 3.17 -21.69 -64.93
N LYS A 129 2.82 -22.93 -64.52
CA LYS A 129 3.36 -24.15 -65.14
C LYS A 129 2.49 -24.75 -66.26
N TYR A 130 1.24 -24.34 -66.37
CA TYR A 130 0.32 -24.85 -67.40
C TYR A 130 0.52 -24.13 -68.74
N HIS A 131 1.68 -24.36 -69.37
CA HIS A 131 1.87 -24.09 -70.78
C HIS A 131 1.53 -25.34 -71.60
N LEU A 132 0.65 -25.17 -72.57
CA LEU A 132 -0.02 -26.18 -73.40
C LEU A 132 0.90 -27.20 -74.11
N LYS A 133 2.18 -26.86 -74.27
CA LYS A 133 3.22 -27.72 -74.88
C LYS A 133 3.58 -28.97 -74.05
N ASN A 134 3.15 -29.05 -72.79
CA ASN A 134 3.51 -30.13 -71.86
C ASN A 134 2.30 -30.96 -71.36
N TYR A 135 1.24 -31.16 -72.15
CA TYR A 135 0.06 -31.91 -71.68
C TYR A 135 0.38 -33.33 -71.16
N PHE A 136 1.45 -33.97 -71.64
CA PHE A 136 1.93 -35.26 -71.12
C PHE A 136 2.41 -35.19 -69.66
N SER A 137 2.78 -34.01 -69.14
CA SER A 137 3.14 -33.83 -67.73
C SER A 137 1.93 -33.58 -66.82
N PHE A 138 0.72 -33.43 -67.38
CA PHE A 138 -0.51 -33.10 -66.65
C PHE A 138 -0.75 -34.02 -65.45
N VAL A 139 -0.60 -35.34 -65.63
CA VAL A 139 -0.77 -36.33 -64.56
C VAL A 139 0.27 -36.16 -63.45
N GLY A 140 1.54 -35.96 -63.83
CA GLY A 140 2.62 -35.68 -62.89
C GLY A 140 2.42 -34.35 -62.16
N ASP A 141 1.91 -33.35 -62.86
CA ASP A 141 1.64 -32.02 -62.30
C ASP A 141 0.45 -32.03 -61.34
N ILE A 142 -0.63 -32.80 -61.60
CA ILE A 142 -1.76 -33.01 -60.68
C ILE A 142 -1.33 -33.72 -59.39
N THR A 143 -0.52 -34.77 -59.52
CA THR A 143 -0.05 -35.55 -58.37
C THR A 143 0.92 -34.74 -57.52
N SER A 144 1.82 -34.00 -58.17
CA SER A 144 2.64 -32.99 -57.51
C SER A 144 1.78 -31.89 -56.87
N ALA A 145 0.61 -31.57 -57.43
CA ALA A 145 -0.26 -30.51 -56.91
C ALA A 145 -0.84 -30.94 -55.59
N TYR A 146 -1.35 -32.18 -55.55
CA TYR A 146 -1.80 -32.81 -54.35
C TYR A 146 -0.75 -32.77 -53.24
N ALA A 147 0.48 -33.20 -53.53
CA ALA A 147 1.56 -33.23 -52.54
C ALA A 147 1.88 -31.82 -51.98
N ASN A 148 1.93 -30.80 -52.85
CA ASN A 148 2.21 -29.42 -52.45
C ASN A 148 1.05 -28.80 -51.66
N LEU A 149 -0.20 -28.99 -52.11
CA LEU A 149 -1.40 -28.50 -51.44
C LEU A 149 -1.57 -29.17 -50.06
N TYR A 150 -1.35 -30.47 -49.98
CA TYR A 150 -1.38 -31.22 -48.73
C TYR A 150 -0.31 -30.74 -47.75
N SER A 151 0.92 -30.50 -48.25
CA SER A 151 2.01 -29.96 -47.43
C SER A 151 1.69 -28.55 -46.93
N ALA A 152 1.11 -27.70 -47.77
CA ALA A 152 0.69 -26.35 -47.38
C ALA A 152 -0.39 -26.38 -46.30
N SER A 153 -1.42 -27.24 -46.45
CA SER A 153 -2.49 -27.38 -45.46
C SER A 153 -1.99 -27.93 -44.12
N THR A 154 -1.10 -28.93 -44.16
CA THR A 154 -0.50 -29.52 -42.95
C THR A 154 0.41 -28.52 -42.23
N CYS A 155 1.18 -27.73 -42.98
CA CYS A 155 2.01 -26.67 -42.43
C CYS A 155 1.14 -25.63 -41.71
N LEU A 156 0.08 -25.16 -42.37
CA LEU A 156 -0.84 -24.16 -41.81
C LEU A 156 -1.54 -24.68 -40.54
N SER A 157 -2.01 -25.93 -40.53
CA SER A 157 -2.62 -26.51 -39.33
C SER A 157 -1.61 -26.63 -38.18
N THR A 158 -0.39 -27.10 -38.47
CA THR A 158 0.66 -27.26 -37.44
C THR A 158 1.04 -25.92 -36.81
N ILE A 159 1.13 -24.87 -37.63
CA ILE A 159 1.41 -23.51 -37.15
C ILE A 159 0.28 -23.03 -36.24
N LYS A 160 -0.98 -23.23 -36.66
CA LYS A 160 -2.15 -22.85 -35.87
C LYS A 160 -2.14 -23.55 -34.50
N ASP A 161 -1.99 -24.87 -34.48
CA ASP A 161 -1.98 -25.67 -33.26
C ASP A 161 -0.86 -25.25 -32.30
N LYS A 162 0.36 -25.02 -32.84
CA LYS A 162 1.50 -24.56 -32.04
C LYS A 162 1.29 -23.15 -31.48
N THR A 163 0.65 -22.27 -32.23
CA THR A 163 0.36 -20.89 -31.80
C THR A 163 -0.67 -20.90 -30.67
N GLU A 164 -1.71 -21.72 -30.76
CA GLU A 164 -2.73 -21.90 -29.71
C GLU A 164 -2.11 -22.46 -28.43
N LEU A 165 -1.29 -23.52 -28.53
CA LEU A 165 -0.57 -24.10 -27.38
C LEU A 165 0.37 -23.10 -26.72
N PHE A 166 1.09 -22.31 -27.53
CA PHE A 166 1.97 -21.26 -27.02
C PHE A 166 1.18 -20.16 -26.29
N HIS A 167 0.07 -19.71 -26.86
CA HIS A 167 -0.83 -18.74 -26.21
C HIS A 167 -1.37 -19.27 -24.89
N GLU A 168 -1.80 -20.53 -24.83
CA GLU A 168 -2.29 -21.14 -23.60
C GLU A 168 -1.18 -21.25 -22.54
N SER A 169 0.02 -21.69 -22.94
CA SER A 169 1.18 -21.79 -22.04
C SER A 169 1.57 -20.42 -21.48
N ILE A 170 1.70 -19.40 -22.33
CA ILE A 170 2.02 -18.04 -21.90
C ILE A 170 0.92 -17.48 -21.00
N LYS A 171 -0.35 -17.66 -21.37
CA LYS A 171 -1.48 -17.15 -20.58
C LYS A 171 -1.48 -17.76 -19.18
N ASN A 172 -1.22 -19.06 -19.07
CA ASN A 172 -1.16 -19.75 -17.79
C ASN A 172 0.01 -19.26 -16.94
N GLU A 173 1.21 -19.13 -17.53
CA GLU A 173 2.41 -18.71 -16.82
C GLU A 173 2.33 -17.23 -16.38
N ILE A 174 1.86 -16.34 -17.26
CA ILE A 174 1.57 -14.94 -16.91
C ILE A 174 0.50 -14.87 -15.80
N SER A 175 -0.55 -15.69 -15.88
CA SER A 175 -1.59 -15.70 -14.85
C SER A 175 -1.03 -16.13 -13.49
N GLN A 176 -0.14 -17.12 -13.45
CA GLN A 176 0.55 -17.54 -12.24
C GLN A 176 1.46 -16.43 -11.70
N LEU A 177 2.27 -15.79 -12.54
CA LEU A 177 3.13 -14.66 -12.15
C LEU A 177 2.31 -13.48 -11.61
N ILE A 178 1.14 -13.19 -12.19
CA ILE A 178 0.23 -12.15 -11.68
C ILE A 178 -0.30 -12.51 -10.29
N VAL A 179 -0.67 -13.77 -10.07
CA VAL A 179 -1.14 -14.25 -8.76
C VAL A 179 -0.03 -14.17 -7.72
N GLU A 180 1.18 -14.59 -8.07
CA GLU A 180 2.36 -14.52 -7.20
C GLU A 180 2.73 -13.08 -6.85
N ALA A 181 2.81 -12.19 -7.85
CA ALA A 181 3.07 -10.77 -7.64
C ALA A 181 1.99 -10.10 -6.78
N LYS A 182 0.73 -10.51 -6.93
CA LYS A 182 -0.37 -10.01 -6.08
C LYS A 182 -0.21 -10.48 -4.63
N ASN A 183 0.20 -11.72 -4.40
CA ASN A 183 0.46 -12.24 -3.06
C ASN A 183 1.67 -11.54 -2.42
N GLU A 184 2.76 -11.39 -3.15
CA GLU A 184 3.95 -10.67 -2.67
C GLU A 184 3.63 -9.19 -2.35
N LEU A 185 2.79 -8.53 -3.16
CA LEU A 185 2.33 -7.16 -2.89
C LEU A 185 1.52 -7.08 -1.59
N VAL A 186 0.69 -8.08 -1.29
CA VAL A 186 -0.08 -8.17 -0.03
C VAL A 186 0.87 -8.31 1.15
N ASP A 187 1.87 -9.17 1.05
CA ASP A 187 2.84 -9.38 2.13
C ASP A 187 3.76 -8.16 2.32
N PHE A 188 4.18 -7.51 1.24
CA PHE A 188 4.89 -6.23 1.30
C PHE A 188 4.08 -5.13 2.00
N ARG A 189 2.76 -5.05 1.73
CA ARG A 189 1.86 -4.10 2.42
C ARG A 189 1.77 -4.41 3.92
N LYS A 190 1.66 -5.67 4.31
CA LYS A 190 1.68 -6.09 5.73
C LYS A 190 2.99 -5.69 6.40
N LEU A 191 4.12 -6.02 5.77
CA LEU A 191 5.45 -5.72 6.32
C LEU A 191 5.69 -4.20 6.44
N LYS A 192 5.30 -3.43 5.42
CA LYS A 192 5.32 -1.96 5.47
C LYS A 192 4.46 -1.40 6.59
N SER A 193 3.28 -1.97 6.85
CA SER A 193 2.42 -1.57 7.96
C SER A 193 3.07 -1.90 9.31
N GLN A 194 3.67 -3.09 9.46
CA GLN A 194 4.40 -3.47 10.67
C GLN A 194 5.58 -2.53 10.96
N VAL A 195 6.39 -2.21 9.94
CA VAL A 195 7.54 -1.30 10.08
C VAL A 195 7.10 0.12 10.44
N LYS A 196 6.04 0.64 9.81
CA LYS A 196 5.49 1.96 10.16
C LYS A 196 4.98 1.99 11.60
N ASN A 197 4.26 0.95 12.02
CA ASN A 197 3.74 0.87 13.38
C ASN A 197 4.86 0.71 14.42
N SER A 198 5.92 -0.03 14.10
CA SER A 198 7.12 -0.16 14.95
C SER A 198 7.82 1.19 15.19
N LYS A 199 7.89 2.08 14.18
CA LYS A 199 8.42 3.44 14.37
C LYS A 199 7.55 4.25 15.34
N VAL A 200 6.24 4.18 15.22
CA VAL A 200 5.31 4.88 16.13
C VAL A 200 5.39 4.29 17.54
N GLN A 201 5.52 2.97 17.67
CA GLN A 201 5.72 2.27 18.94
C GLN A 201 6.95 2.81 19.69
N SER A 202 8.09 2.94 19.00
CA SER A 202 9.32 3.45 19.61
C SER A 202 9.18 4.85 20.21
N PHE A 203 8.25 5.66 19.69
CA PHE A 203 7.95 6.98 20.22
C PHE A 203 7.19 6.91 21.55
N TYR A 204 6.09 6.14 21.61
CA TYR A 204 5.29 6.00 22.83
C TYR A 204 6.02 5.24 23.93
N GLU A 205 6.83 4.24 23.60
CA GLU A 205 7.68 3.53 24.56
C GLU A 205 8.68 4.49 25.23
N LEU A 206 9.29 5.38 24.43
CA LEU A 206 10.26 6.36 24.92
C LEU A 206 9.61 7.44 25.79
N GLU A 207 8.41 7.90 25.41
CA GLU A 207 7.62 8.83 26.22
C GLU A 207 7.15 8.20 27.53
N ALA A 208 6.64 6.97 27.52
CA ALA A 208 6.23 6.25 28.73
C ALA A 208 7.41 6.12 29.70
N LYS A 209 8.59 5.69 29.23
CA LYS A 209 9.81 5.62 30.04
C LYS A 209 10.19 6.98 30.63
N LYS A 210 10.06 8.06 29.85
CA LYS A 210 10.35 9.42 30.30
C LYS A 210 9.40 9.85 31.42
N TYR A 211 8.10 9.61 31.29
CA TYR A 211 7.11 9.94 32.32
C TYR A 211 7.30 9.11 33.60
N PHE A 212 7.58 7.82 33.50
CA PHE A 212 7.89 7.00 34.69
C PHE A 212 9.16 7.49 35.41
N ARG A 213 10.18 7.93 34.68
CA ARG A 213 11.38 8.56 35.28
C ARG A 213 11.02 9.82 36.05
N TYR A 214 10.22 10.72 35.48
CA TYR A 214 9.77 11.91 36.20
C TYR A 214 8.95 11.57 37.43
N ALA A 215 8.00 10.63 37.31
CA ALA A 215 7.21 10.16 38.46
C ALA A 215 8.10 9.66 39.60
N LEU A 216 9.18 8.93 39.29
CA LEU A 216 10.16 8.45 40.26
C LEU A 216 10.97 9.59 40.89
N ILE A 217 11.46 10.55 40.08
CA ILE A 217 12.18 11.73 40.58
C ILE A 217 11.32 12.49 41.60
N TYR A 218 10.04 12.75 41.28
CA TYR A 218 9.15 13.45 42.20
C TYR A 218 8.82 12.66 43.47
N ARG A 219 8.78 11.31 43.42
CA ARG A 219 8.66 10.48 44.65
C ARG A 219 9.90 10.59 45.53
N VAL A 220 11.09 10.58 44.92
CA VAL A 220 12.35 10.73 45.66
C VAL A 220 12.41 12.11 46.29
N LEU A 221 12.07 13.17 45.56
CA LEU A 221 11.99 14.54 46.09
C LEU A 221 10.98 14.63 47.25
N PHE A 222 9.81 14.01 47.13
CA PHE A 222 8.83 13.91 48.20
C PHE A 222 9.41 13.27 49.47
N LEU A 223 10.11 12.13 49.35
CA LEU A 223 10.72 11.46 50.50
C LEU A 223 11.84 12.31 51.14
N ILE A 224 12.66 12.97 50.31
CA ILE A 224 13.70 13.89 50.79
C ILE A 224 13.08 15.05 51.58
N PHE A 225 11.99 15.65 51.08
CA PHE A 225 11.32 16.77 51.75
C PHE A 225 10.64 16.36 53.06
N ILE A 226 10.09 15.16 53.14
CA ILE A 226 9.59 14.62 54.42
C ILE A 226 10.73 14.46 55.42
N GLY A 227 11.86 13.89 54.99
CA GLY A 227 13.05 13.77 55.83
C GLY A 227 13.57 15.13 56.31
N LEU A 228 13.62 16.12 55.41
CA LEU A 228 14.03 17.49 55.73
C LEU A 228 13.07 18.16 56.71
N ALA A 229 11.75 18.01 56.52
CA ALA A 229 10.75 18.57 57.42
C ALA A 229 10.86 17.94 58.83
N ALA A 230 11.06 16.62 58.90
CA ALA A 230 11.29 15.92 60.16
C ALA A 230 12.58 16.40 60.85
N TYR A 231 13.67 16.56 60.09
CA TYR A 231 14.95 17.06 60.59
C TYR A 231 14.85 18.48 61.13
N ILE A 232 14.22 19.40 60.39
CA ILE A 232 14.03 20.79 60.83
C ILE A 232 13.12 20.84 62.07
N SER A 233 12.07 20.00 62.11
CA SER A 233 11.20 19.91 63.29
C SER A 233 11.97 19.44 64.53
N TRP A 234 12.82 18.42 64.39
CA TRP A 234 13.72 17.92 65.45
C TRP A 234 14.69 19.01 65.92
N TRP A 235 15.40 19.63 64.99
CA TRP A 235 16.36 20.71 65.28
C TRP A 235 15.71 21.90 66.00
N MET A 236 14.49 22.27 65.62
CA MET A 236 13.73 23.31 66.32
C MET A 236 13.34 22.94 67.75
N VAL A 237 13.15 21.66 68.07
CA VAL A 237 12.85 21.22 69.44
C VAL A 237 14.11 21.28 70.30
N GLU A 238 15.23 20.75 69.79
CA GLU A 238 16.52 20.75 70.50
C GLU A 238 17.01 22.17 70.81
N GLY A 239 16.97 23.08 69.83
CA GLY A 239 17.42 24.47 70.00
C GLY A 239 16.64 25.25 71.05
N ILE A 240 15.43 24.81 71.40
CA ILE A 240 14.59 25.44 72.42
C ILE A 240 14.81 24.81 73.77
N THR A 241 14.96 23.49 73.83
CA THR A 241 15.36 22.83 75.09
C THR A 241 16.72 23.36 75.58
N SER A 242 17.66 23.64 74.68
CA SER A 242 18.94 24.27 75.05
C SER A 242 18.75 25.73 75.48
N ALA A 243 17.96 26.52 74.75
CA ALA A 243 17.71 27.92 75.13
C ALA A 243 16.97 28.07 76.47
N LEU A 244 16.03 27.17 76.79
CA LEU A 244 15.31 27.16 78.06
C LEU A 244 16.20 26.74 79.23
N THR A 245 17.06 25.73 79.04
CA THR A 245 17.99 25.27 80.08
C THR A 245 19.09 26.30 80.39
N ASP A 246 19.63 26.98 79.36
CA ASP A 246 20.57 28.09 79.54
C ASP A 246 19.92 29.29 80.25
N LEU A 247 18.65 29.59 79.94
CA LEU A 247 17.91 30.67 80.57
C LEU A 247 17.57 30.37 82.04
N GLU A 248 17.17 29.14 82.37
CA GLU A 248 16.88 28.69 83.74
C GLU A 248 18.14 28.77 84.62
N SER A 249 19.29 28.35 84.09
CA SER A 249 20.56 28.45 84.80
C SER A 249 20.95 29.90 85.12
N THR A 250 20.68 30.84 84.20
CA THR A 250 21.00 32.27 84.35
C THR A 250 20.03 32.99 85.30
N LEU A 251 18.73 32.70 85.24
CA LEU A 251 17.70 33.37 86.04
C LEU A 251 17.62 32.90 87.50
N SER A 252 18.12 31.70 87.82
CA SER A 252 18.21 31.17 89.19
C SER A 252 18.98 32.07 90.18
N SER A 253 19.76 33.02 89.65
CA SER A 253 20.55 34.00 90.39
C SER A 253 19.76 35.22 90.90
N SER A 254 18.51 35.47 90.46
CA SER A 254 17.68 36.57 91.00
C SER A 254 16.17 36.26 91.08
N ARG A 255 15.65 36.09 92.31
CA ARG A 255 14.24 35.72 92.56
C ARG A 255 13.21 36.78 92.12
N VAL A 256 13.61 38.04 91.93
CA VAL A 256 12.71 39.16 91.58
C VAL A 256 12.57 39.33 90.06
N ALA A 257 13.56 38.93 89.26
CA ALA A 257 13.50 39.01 87.80
C ALA A 257 12.59 37.94 87.18
N LEU A 258 12.45 36.79 87.85
CA LEU A 258 11.59 35.67 87.41
C LEU A 258 10.12 36.08 87.31
N ASP A 259 9.56 36.74 88.33
CA ASP A 259 8.12 37.06 88.39
C ASP A 259 7.71 38.15 87.38
N VAL A 260 8.61 39.09 87.05
CA VAL A 260 8.36 40.13 86.02
C VAL A 260 8.51 39.58 84.60
N PHE A 261 9.42 38.64 84.40
CA PHE A 261 9.67 38.02 83.09
C PHE A 261 8.60 36.98 82.72
N GLU A 262 8.20 36.15 83.69
CA GLU A 262 7.15 35.12 83.56
C GLU A 262 5.75 35.70 83.29
N LYS A 263 5.52 36.98 83.61
CA LYS A 263 4.22 37.62 83.39
C LYS A 263 4.13 38.45 82.11
N LYS A 264 5.27 38.88 81.55
CA LYS A 264 5.32 39.85 80.43
C LYS A 264 5.90 39.30 79.13
N TYR A 265 6.88 38.39 79.18
CA TYR A 265 7.63 37.96 78.00
C TYR A 265 7.31 36.53 77.56
N THR A 266 7.00 35.64 78.49
CA THR A 266 6.57 34.25 78.25
C THR A 266 5.35 34.12 77.32
N PRO A 267 4.29 34.96 77.34
CA PRO A 267 3.15 34.77 76.43
C PRO A 267 3.48 35.19 74.99
N ALA A 268 4.23 36.29 74.82
CA ALA A 268 4.58 36.83 73.51
C ALA A 268 5.60 35.94 72.78
N VAL A 269 6.62 35.46 73.49
CA VAL A 269 7.60 34.50 72.96
C VAL A 269 6.93 33.18 72.63
N SER A 270 5.97 32.72 73.45
CA SER A 270 5.19 31.51 73.17
C SER A 270 4.32 31.65 71.92
N PHE A 271 3.66 32.79 71.71
CA PHE A 271 2.81 33.00 70.53
C PHE A 271 3.62 33.03 69.22
N THR A 272 4.69 33.83 69.14
CA THR A 272 5.54 33.90 67.94
C THR A 272 6.18 32.54 67.63
N PHE A 273 6.51 31.78 68.67
CA PHE A 273 7.02 30.43 68.54
C PHE A 273 6.02 29.45 67.92
N TRP A 274 4.81 29.34 68.49
CA TRP A 274 3.76 28.46 67.96
C TRP A 274 3.31 28.90 66.56
N PHE A 275 3.22 30.20 66.32
CA PHE A 275 2.87 30.76 65.02
C PHE A 275 3.90 30.41 63.93
N SER A 276 5.20 30.48 64.24
CA SER A 276 6.25 30.10 63.27
C SER A 276 6.21 28.60 62.95
N LYS A 277 5.99 27.73 63.95
CA LYS A 277 5.84 26.28 63.74
C LYS A 277 4.64 25.93 62.87
N ILE A 278 3.48 26.53 63.13
CA ILE A 278 2.27 26.28 62.34
C ILE A 278 2.47 26.76 60.90
N THR A 279 3.05 27.95 60.71
CA THR A 279 3.33 28.50 59.36
C THR A 279 4.32 27.62 58.59
N LEU A 280 5.38 27.16 59.26
CA LEU A 280 6.38 26.26 58.67
C LEU A 280 5.76 24.90 58.32
N LEU A 281 4.91 24.35 59.18
CA LEU A 281 4.20 23.09 58.94
C LEU A 281 3.29 23.21 57.72
N ILE A 282 2.51 24.29 57.62
CA ILE A 282 1.67 24.57 56.45
C ILE A 282 2.53 24.67 55.19
N ALA A 283 3.65 25.38 55.22
CA ALA A 283 4.56 25.51 54.08
C ALA A 283 5.12 24.16 53.62
N PHE A 284 5.58 23.31 54.55
CA PHE A 284 6.04 21.95 54.21
C PHE A 284 4.91 21.09 53.66
N LEU A 285 3.71 21.15 54.26
CA LEU A 285 2.56 20.40 53.80
C LEU A 285 2.18 20.78 52.36
N SER A 286 2.23 22.07 52.01
CA SER A 286 1.97 22.54 50.64
C SER A 286 2.97 21.98 49.63
N VAL A 287 4.28 22.01 49.96
CA VAL A 287 5.33 21.50 49.07
C VAL A 287 5.28 19.98 48.93
N ILE A 288 5.06 19.26 50.03
CA ILE A 288 4.90 17.80 50.04
C ILE A 288 3.70 17.39 49.20
N THR A 289 2.57 18.09 49.36
CA THR A 289 1.36 17.85 48.56
C THR A 289 1.62 18.09 47.07
N TYR A 290 2.35 19.15 46.72
CA TYR A 290 2.72 19.45 45.34
C TYR A 290 3.53 18.29 44.71
N PHE A 291 4.56 17.78 45.37
CA PHE A 291 5.37 16.69 44.82
C PHE A 291 4.60 15.37 44.68
N LEU A 292 3.73 15.06 45.65
CA LEU A 292 2.86 13.88 45.56
C LEU A 292 1.89 13.98 44.37
N LYS A 293 1.32 15.17 44.16
CA LYS A 293 0.42 15.44 43.02
C LYS A 293 1.16 15.35 41.68
N GLN A 294 2.36 15.92 41.60
CA GLN A 294 3.17 15.90 40.39
C GLN A 294 3.64 14.47 40.04
N SER A 295 4.01 13.67 41.04
CA SER A 295 4.34 12.26 40.85
C SER A 295 3.15 11.48 40.28
N ASN A 296 1.97 11.62 40.89
CA ASN A 296 0.76 10.93 40.42
C ASN A 296 0.36 11.37 39.01
N HIS A 297 0.53 12.66 38.67
CA HIS A 297 0.27 13.16 37.33
C HIS A 297 1.17 12.50 36.29
N TYR A 298 2.49 12.48 36.52
CA TYR A 298 3.42 11.83 35.60
C TYR A 298 3.26 10.32 35.54
N GLN A 299 2.84 9.68 36.63
CA GLN A 299 2.50 8.26 36.61
C GLN A 299 1.30 8.00 35.69
N LYS A 300 0.22 8.77 35.82
CA LYS A 300 -0.96 8.66 34.95
C LYS A 300 -0.61 8.90 33.48
N LEU A 301 0.22 9.89 33.18
CA LEU A 301 0.72 10.13 31.81
C LEU A 301 1.54 8.94 31.28
N GLY A 302 2.41 8.36 32.12
CA GLY A 302 3.16 7.16 31.78
C GLY A 302 2.27 5.95 31.51
N ASP A 303 1.24 5.75 32.34
CA ASP A 303 0.26 4.67 32.19
C ASP A 303 -0.57 4.84 30.90
N GLN A 304 -1.02 6.07 30.60
CA GLN A 304 -1.73 6.38 29.34
C GLN A 304 -0.86 6.16 28.10
N ALA A 305 0.41 6.59 28.13
CA ALA A 305 1.35 6.38 27.04
C ALA A 305 1.66 4.88 26.85
N ASN A 306 1.85 4.14 27.94
CA ASN A 306 2.10 2.71 27.91
C ASN A 306 0.87 1.91 27.42
N GLN A 307 -0.34 2.30 27.84
CA GLN A 307 -1.57 1.72 27.31
C GLN A 307 -1.67 1.96 25.80
N THR A 308 -1.40 3.18 25.35
CA THR A 308 -1.42 3.51 23.91
C THR A 308 -0.37 2.70 23.14
N ASP A 309 0.82 2.51 23.70
CA ASP A 309 1.87 1.67 23.11
C ASP A 309 1.41 0.22 22.93
N LEU A 310 0.81 -0.37 23.98
CA LEU A 310 0.28 -1.74 23.94
C LEU A 310 -0.90 -1.88 22.96
N GLU A 311 -1.78 -0.88 22.92
CA GLU A 311 -2.91 -0.83 21.99
C GLU A 311 -2.39 -0.78 20.54
N LEU A 312 -1.44 0.10 20.23
CA LEU A 312 -0.80 0.18 18.91
C LEU A 312 -0.02 -1.09 18.54
N LYS A 313 0.59 -1.77 19.53
CA LYS A 313 1.29 -3.05 19.33
C LYS A 313 0.34 -4.18 18.99
N SER A 314 -0.83 -4.22 19.63
CA SER A 314 -1.85 -5.25 19.41
C SER A 314 -2.70 -5.01 18.16
N LEU A 315 -2.78 -3.75 17.71
CA LEU A 315 -3.65 -3.32 16.61
C LEU A 315 -3.46 -4.10 15.30
N PRO A 316 -2.22 -4.33 14.79
CA PRO A 316 -2.02 -5.07 13.54
C PRO A 316 -2.53 -6.51 13.61
N SER A 317 -2.35 -7.15 14.78
CA SER A 317 -2.84 -8.51 15.00
C SER A 317 -4.36 -8.52 15.04
N PHE A 318 -4.98 -7.52 15.69
CA PHE A 318 -6.42 -7.41 15.81
C PHE A 318 -7.12 -7.16 14.45
N ILE A 319 -6.56 -6.29 13.62
CA ILE A 319 -7.16 -5.96 12.31
C ILE A 319 -6.84 -6.98 11.21
N SER A 320 -5.87 -7.87 11.42
CA SER A 320 -5.43 -8.84 10.39
C SER A 320 -6.48 -9.88 9.99
N GLY A 321 -7.50 -10.09 10.82
CA GLY A 321 -8.59 -11.03 10.55
C GLY A 321 -9.89 -10.39 10.05
N LEU A 322 -9.90 -9.07 9.85
CA LEU A 322 -11.11 -8.30 9.52
C LEU A 322 -11.21 -7.99 8.03
N SER A 323 -12.42 -7.66 7.57
CA SER A 323 -12.63 -7.20 6.19
C SER A 323 -11.98 -5.81 6.00
N SER A 324 -11.62 -5.48 4.77
CA SER A 324 -10.98 -4.19 4.42
C SER A 324 -11.81 -2.97 4.83
N GLN A 325 -13.12 -3.15 5.00
CA GLN A 325 -14.08 -2.10 5.35
C GLN A 325 -14.12 -1.85 6.86
N ASP A 326 -14.09 -2.92 7.66
CA ASP A 326 -14.02 -2.86 9.12
C ASP A 326 -12.66 -2.34 9.60
N GLU A 327 -11.57 -2.68 8.89
CA GLU A 327 -10.23 -2.14 9.17
C GLU A 327 -10.21 -0.61 9.04
N LEU A 328 -10.87 -0.06 8.01
CA LEU A 328 -10.98 1.37 7.79
C LEU A 328 -11.81 2.06 8.88
N GLU A 329 -12.88 1.43 9.34
CA GLU A 329 -13.73 1.94 10.39
C GLU A 329 -12.99 2.00 11.74
N ILE A 330 -12.30 0.93 12.11
CA ILE A 330 -11.45 0.88 13.30
C ILE A 330 -10.34 1.93 13.24
N ARG A 331 -9.68 2.09 12.08
CA ARG A 331 -8.65 3.13 11.91
C ARG A 331 -9.23 4.54 12.06
N LYS A 332 -10.47 4.79 11.61
CA LYS A 332 -11.15 6.09 11.80
C LYS A 332 -11.51 6.33 13.27
N GLU A 333 -12.05 5.32 13.95
CA GLU A 333 -12.41 5.43 15.37
C GLU A 333 -11.18 5.67 16.24
N LEU A 334 -10.09 4.92 16.01
CA LEU A 334 -8.82 5.14 16.70
C LEU A 334 -8.25 6.52 16.36
N ALA A 335 -8.35 6.96 15.10
CA ALA A 335 -7.89 8.28 14.74
C ALA A 335 -8.60 9.39 15.52
N LEU A 336 -9.93 9.28 15.70
CA LEU A 336 -10.70 10.20 16.53
C LEU A 336 -10.35 10.12 18.02
N LYS A 337 -9.97 8.92 18.50
CA LYS A 337 -9.63 8.69 19.91
C LYS A 337 -8.23 9.22 20.29
N TYR A 338 -7.25 9.14 19.38
CA TYR A 338 -5.86 9.53 19.67
C TYR A 338 -5.40 10.84 19.02
N PHE A 339 -5.95 11.26 17.88
CA PHE A 339 -5.57 12.53 17.26
C PHE A 339 -6.49 13.67 17.73
N GLY A 340 -5.88 14.79 18.12
CA GLY A 340 -6.63 16.00 18.50
C GLY A 340 -7.26 15.96 19.88
N LYS A 341 -7.02 14.91 20.69
CA LYS A 341 -7.42 14.90 22.09
C LYS A 341 -6.62 15.99 22.82
N GLN A 342 -7.28 17.08 23.23
CA GLN A 342 -6.69 18.04 24.16
C GLN A 342 -6.23 17.25 25.38
N THR A 343 -4.96 17.36 25.73
CA THR A 343 -4.40 16.79 26.97
C THR A 343 -5.32 17.14 28.13
N ASP A 344 -6.02 16.13 28.63
CA ASP A 344 -7.09 16.15 29.63
C ASP A 344 -7.27 17.49 30.37
N GLY A 345 -8.29 18.25 29.96
CA GLY A 345 -8.88 19.31 30.79
C GLY A 345 -9.37 18.78 32.13
N SER A 346 -9.65 17.47 32.26
CA SER A 346 -10.05 16.82 33.52
C SER A 346 -8.95 16.89 34.59
N THR A 347 -7.67 16.71 34.23
CA THR A 347 -6.57 16.86 35.20
C THR A 347 -6.38 18.30 35.68
N SER A 348 -6.60 19.31 34.82
CA SER A 348 -6.57 20.72 35.21
C SER A 348 -7.80 21.11 36.04
N THR A 349 -8.95 20.50 35.76
CA THR A 349 -10.23 20.81 36.43
C THR A 349 -10.28 20.13 37.80
N ASP A 350 -9.84 18.88 37.94
CA ASP A 350 -9.67 18.20 39.24
C ASP A 350 -8.56 18.87 40.08
N MET A 351 -7.51 19.38 39.43
CA MET A 351 -6.46 20.17 40.07
C MET A 351 -7.01 21.49 40.62
N SER A 352 -7.84 22.19 39.84
CA SER A 352 -8.53 23.42 40.21
C SER A 352 -9.55 23.19 41.33
N ASN A 353 -10.33 22.11 41.24
CA ASN A 353 -11.34 21.75 42.24
C ASN A 353 -10.71 21.35 43.58
N LEU A 354 -9.64 20.54 43.58
CA LEU A 354 -8.92 20.19 44.81
C LEU A 354 -8.14 21.38 45.40
N LEU A 355 -7.59 22.27 44.57
CA LEU A 355 -6.98 23.52 45.05
C LEU A 355 -8.05 24.44 45.64
N ALA A 356 -9.22 24.54 45.03
CA ALA A 356 -10.36 25.27 45.56
C ALA A 356 -10.84 24.66 46.89
N ASP A 357 -10.91 23.34 47.01
CA ASP A 357 -11.28 22.65 48.24
C ASP A 357 -10.21 22.82 49.34
N GLN A 358 -8.92 22.77 49.00
CA GLN A 358 -7.84 23.07 49.95
C GLN A 358 -7.84 24.54 50.37
N MET A 359 -8.05 25.48 49.44
CA MET A 359 -8.15 26.91 49.76
C MET A 359 -9.38 27.18 50.61
N LYS A 360 -10.52 26.54 50.33
CA LYS A 360 -11.75 26.64 51.11
C LYS A 360 -11.56 26.07 52.51
N SER A 361 -11.02 24.86 52.63
CA SER A 361 -10.74 24.23 53.91
C SER A 361 -9.71 25.02 54.73
N THR A 362 -8.65 25.54 54.09
CA THR A 362 -7.66 26.40 54.76
C THR A 362 -8.28 27.72 55.20
N THR A 363 -9.18 28.30 54.41
CA THR A 363 -9.90 29.54 54.75
C THR A 363 -10.87 29.33 55.91
N GLU A 364 -11.63 28.23 55.88
CA GLU A 364 -12.53 27.84 56.97
C GLU A 364 -11.74 27.56 58.26
N MET A 365 -10.58 26.90 58.16
CA MET A 365 -9.70 26.65 59.30
C MET A 365 -9.11 27.95 59.87
N VAL A 366 -8.63 28.87 59.02
CA VAL A 366 -8.12 30.18 59.45
C VAL A 366 -9.23 31.01 60.09
N LYS A 367 -10.44 30.98 59.53
CA LYS A 367 -11.61 31.67 60.08
C LYS A 367 -12.01 31.09 61.44
N ALA A 368 -12.12 29.78 61.57
CA ALA A 368 -12.42 29.10 62.83
C ALA A 368 -11.34 29.37 63.89
N THR A 369 -10.06 29.38 63.50
CA THR A 369 -8.95 29.71 64.40
C THR A 369 -9.00 31.17 64.84
N THR A 370 -9.39 32.09 63.95
CA THR A 370 -9.56 33.52 64.26
C THR A 370 -10.76 33.76 65.18
N GLU A 371 -11.86 33.05 64.96
CA GLU A 371 -13.04 33.09 65.84
C GLU A 371 -12.73 32.52 67.23
N ALA A 372 -11.99 31.41 67.31
CA ALA A 372 -11.50 30.86 68.57
C ALA A 372 -10.53 31.81 69.29
N LEU A 373 -9.62 32.47 68.58
CA LEU A 373 -8.72 33.49 69.14
C LEU A 373 -9.48 34.70 69.69
N LYS A 374 -10.52 35.17 68.99
CA LYS A 374 -11.40 36.25 69.47
C LYS A 374 -12.21 35.84 70.70
N ALA A 375 -12.61 34.57 70.79
CA ALA A 375 -13.32 34.04 71.95
C ALA A 375 -12.41 33.93 73.19
N VAL A 376 -11.11 33.65 73.00
CA VAL A 376 -10.12 33.54 74.08
C VAL A 376 -9.55 34.92 74.49
N TYR A 377 -9.44 35.88 73.57
CA TYR A 377 -9.00 37.26 73.83
C TYR A 377 -10.02 38.27 73.29
N PRO A 378 -11.09 38.59 74.03
CA PRO A 378 -12.04 39.62 73.61
C PRO A 378 -11.33 41.00 73.57
N PRO A 379 -11.58 41.83 72.54
CA PRO A 379 -10.97 43.14 72.45
C PRO A 379 -11.40 43.98 73.65
N LYS A 380 -10.43 44.59 74.36
CA LYS A 380 -10.74 45.59 75.40
C LYS A 380 -11.37 46.80 74.71
N ILE A 381 -12.66 46.98 74.94
CA ILE A 381 -13.41 48.18 74.57
C ILE A 381 -12.89 49.30 75.47
N ASN A 382 -12.25 50.32 74.87
CA ASN A 382 -12.07 51.63 75.51
C ASN A 382 -13.30 52.48 75.20
#